data_AF-A0AAD9QGP2-F1
#
_entry.id   AF-A0AAD9QGP2-F1
#
_cell.length_a   1.000
_cell.length_b   1.000
_cell.length_c   1.000
_cell.angle_alpha   90.00
_cell.angle_beta   90.00
_cell.angle_gamma   90.00
#
_symmetry.space_group_name_H-M   'P 1'
#
loop_
_entity.id
_entity.type
_entity.pdbx_description
1 polymer ?
#
loop_
_entity_poly.entity_id
_entity_poly.type
_entity_poly.pdbx_seq_one_letter_code
_entity_poly.pdbx_strand_id
1 'polypeptide(L)'
;MPNQLRMGRPLLHLLWIGTVLGLCYWILRLSKPNTGVTSTKTFEDTFTARPKSRDFPGGRMENASINESGARLHLVIQFPVFNPSLGLGEKGTKGRQEEVIFCLQRNLLSPHIHTIHILCEDARDVLFVKVLNLSMDWKLVFQILGRRMTNKDAFQYASRNLLGKNTITMNSDNYVHEGFQHLDENILANKTMYALTRREITEKGRKCNYEDYCAVNYKYRGSHDAWVFRLMAPNSQ
;
A
#
# COMPACT_ATOMS: atom_id res chain seq x y z
N MET A 1 -52.09 62.86 -42.88
CA MET A 1 -52.01 63.49 -41.53
C MET A 1 -53.33 63.26 -40.81
N PRO A 2 -53.39 63.07 -39.47
CA PRO A 2 -52.28 63.04 -38.50
C PRO A 2 -52.26 61.86 -37.50
N ASN A 3 -51.04 61.52 -37.09
CA ASN A 3 -50.48 61.27 -35.75
C ASN A 3 -51.24 60.46 -34.68
N GLN A 4 -50.56 59.46 -34.10
CA GLN A 4 -50.05 59.54 -32.72
C GLN A 4 -48.83 58.63 -32.50
N LEU A 5 -47.86 59.17 -31.74
CA LEU A 5 -46.61 58.55 -31.30
C LEU A 5 -46.81 57.62 -30.09
N ARG A 6 -45.97 56.58 -29.95
CA ARG A 6 -45.36 56.24 -28.65
C ARG A 6 -44.02 55.51 -28.80
N MET A 7 -43.01 56.08 -28.16
CA MET A 7 -41.62 55.60 -28.01
C MET A 7 -41.44 54.70 -26.77
N GLY A 8 -40.41 53.84 -26.84
CA GLY A 8 -39.58 53.38 -25.71
C GLY A 8 -40.00 52.05 -25.06
N ARG A 9 -39.14 51.08 -24.71
CA ARG A 9 -37.68 50.97 -24.56
C ARG A 9 -37.25 49.48 -24.64
N PRO A 10 -35.99 49.16 -24.98
CA PRO A 10 -35.37 47.85 -24.79
C PRO A 10 -34.57 47.84 -23.48
N LEU A 11 -34.82 46.92 -22.54
CA LEU A 11 -33.98 46.79 -21.35
C LEU A 11 -34.08 45.39 -20.71
N LEU A 12 -33.63 44.34 -21.41
CA LEU A 12 -33.52 43.01 -20.78
C LEU A 12 -32.28 42.18 -21.17
N HIS A 13 -31.38 42.68 -22.02
CA HIS A 13 -30.17 41.92 -22.41
C HIS A 13 -28.86 42.35 -21.74
N LEU A 14 -28.89 43.33 -20.82
CA LEU A 14 -27.69 43.78 -20.10
C LEU A 14 -27.50 43.14 -18.71
N LEU A 15 -28.45 42.33 -18.22
CA LEU A 15 -28.36 41.71 -16.89
C LEU A 15 -27.71 40.32 -16.86
N TRP A 16 -27.32 39.76 -18.01
CA TRP A 16 -26.69 38.43 -18.09
C TRP A 16 -25.16 38.45 -18.33
N ILE A 17 -24.57 39.62 -18.61
CA ILE A 17 -23.11 39.74 -18.83
C ILE A 17 -22.37 40.13 -17.53
N GLY A 18 -23.06 40.70 -16.54
CA GLY A 18 -22.46 41.16 -15.28
C GLY A 18 -22.09 40.06 -14.28
N THR A 19 -22.74 38.89 -14.32
CA THR A 19 -22.51 37.79 -13.35
C THR A 19 -21.40 36.84 -13.77
N VAL A 20 -21.09 36.72 -15.07
CA VAL A 20 -20.00 35.86 -15.57
C VAL A 20 -18.63 36.54 -15.45
N LEU A 21 -18.56 37.87 -15.56
CA LEU A 21 -17.30 38.62 -15.42
C LEU A 21 -16.88 38.85 -13.95
N GLY A 22 -17.82 38.81 -13.00
CA GLY A 22 -17.54 38.95 -11.57
C GLY A 22 -16.82 37.74 -10.95
N LEU A 23 -17.07 36.52 -11.43
CA LEU A 23 -16.37 35.32 -10.95
C LEU A 23 -14.95 35.19 -11.51
N CYS A 24 -14.69 35.64 -12.74
CA CYS A 24 -13.36 35.63 -13.32
C CYS A 24 -12.39 36.61 -12.63
N TYR A 25 -12.89 37.73 -12.08
CA TYR A 25 -12.06 38.70 -11.35
C TYR A 25 -11.64 38.19 -9.96
N TRP A 26 -12.39 37.26 -9.36
CA TRP A 26 -12.06 36.68 -8.06
C TRP A 26 -11.02 35.54 -8.16
N ILE A 27 -11.06 34.75 -9.25
CA ILE A 27 -10.08 33.68 -9.51
C ILE A 27 -8.70 34.25 -9.89
N LEU A 28 -8.64 35.44 -10.50
CA LEU A 28 -7.39 36.10 -10.89
C LEU A 28 -6.73 36.91 -9.75
N ARG A 29 -7.32 36.96 -8.55
CA ARG A 29 -6.82 37.74 -7.39
C ARG A 29 -6.25 36.90 -6.22
N LEU A 30 -6.12 35.58 -6.40
CA LEU A 30 -5.39 34.74 -5.44
C LEU A 30 -3.92 34.63 -5.88
N SER A 31 -3.08 35.37 -5.16
CA SER A 31 -1.62 35.34 -5.02
C SER A 31 -0.81 34.50 -6.01
N LYS A 32 -0.02 35.20 -6.84
CA LYS A 32 1.28 34.71 -7.31
C LYS A 32 2.29 34.71 -6.15
N PRO A 33 3.03 33.62 -5.89
CA PRO A 33 4.38 33.72 -5.35
C PRO A 33 5.36 33.82 -6.51
N ASN A 34 6.22 34.84 -6.43
CA ASN A 34 7.31 35.11 -7.35
C ASN A 34 8.33 33.96 -7.40
N THR A 35 8.87 33.80 -8.60
CA THR A 35 9.99 32.97 -9.04
C THR A 35 11.28 33.22 -8.28
N GLY A 36 12.09 32.17 -8.09
CA GLY A 36 13.54 32.32 -8.01
C GLY A 36 14.32 31.32 -7.15
N VAL A 37 14.28 30.02 -7.45
CA VAL A 37 15.42 29.12 -7.15
C VAL A 37 15.55 28.10 -8.28
N THR A 38 16.50 28.34 -9.18
CA THR A 38 17.09 27.31 -10.04
C THR A 38 17.89 26.38 -9.15
N SER A 39 17.48 25.11 -9.03
CA SER A 39 18.33 24.06 -8.50
C SER A 39 18.01 22.75 -9.19
N THR A 40 18.74 22.49 -10.26
CA THR A 40 18.96 21.15 -10.79
C THR A 40 19.72 20.33 -9.75
N LYS A 41 18.99 19.63 -8.87
CA LYS A 41 19.48 18.45 -8.18
C LYS A 41 18.37 17.39 -8.18
N THR A 42 18.71 16.27 -8.80
CA THR A 42 17.99 15.00 -8.84
C THR A 42 17.42 14.65 -7.47
N PHE A 43 16.11 14.40 -7.42
CA PHE A 43 15.35 14.04 -6.22
C PHE A 43 15.57 12.57 -5.78
N GLU A 44 16.60 11.90 -6.32
CA GLU A 44 16.86 10.47 -6.17
C GLU A 44 17.67 10.09 -4.91
N ASP A 45 18.23 11.06 -4.17
CA ASP A 45 19.18 10.74 -3.07
C ASP A 45 18.57 10.69 -1.65
N THR A 46 17.24 10.86 -1.47
CA THR A 46 16.68 10.99 -0.11
C THR A 46 16.14 9.67 0.50
N PHE A 47 16.11 8.56 -0.23
CA PHE A 47 15.47 7.32 0.28
C PHE A 47 16.40 6.12 0.54
N THR A 48 17.71 6.27 0.40
CA THR A 48 18.68 5.28 0.91
C THR A 48 19.16 5.62 2.32
N ALA A 49 18.23 5.77 3.27
CA ALA A 49 18.61 5.79 4.69
C ALA A 49 18.72 4.34 5.18
N ARG A 50 19.95 3.81 5.27
CA ARG A 50 20.23 2.69 6.18
C ARG A 50 19.79 3.12 7.59
N PRO A 51 19.12 2.26 8.38
CA PRO A 51 18.80 2.61 9.75
C PRO A 51 20.09 2.85 10.53
N LYS A 52 20.30 4.08 11.00
CA LYS A 52 21.29 4.37 12.04
C LYS A 52 20.81 3.72 13.32
N SER A 53 21.62 2.83 13.88
CA SER A 53 21.45 2.39 15.27
C SER A 53 21.41 3.62 16.16
N ARG A 54 20.31 3.82 16.88
CA ARG A 54 20.25 4.79 17.97
C ARG A 54 20.75 4.07 19.22
N ASP A 55 21.95 4.43 19.66
CA ASP A 55 22.43 4.07 20.98
C ASP A 55 21.58 4.84 22.02
N PHE A 56 20.77 4.11 22.78
CA PHE A 56 20.10 4.64 23.96
C PHE A 56 20.99 4.44 25.18
N PRO A 57 21.26 5.48 25.99
CA PRO A 57 22.04 5.33 27.20
C PRO A 57 21.17 4.78 28.34
N GLY A 58 21.62 3.67 28.94
CA GLY A 58 21.31 3.31 30.32
C GLY A 58 19.92 2.75 30.60
N GLY A 59 19.73 1.45 30.39
CA GLY A 59 18.61 0.69 30.93
C GLY A 59 18.70 -0.76 30.51
N ARG A 60 19.15 -1.64 31.41
CA ARG A 60 19.27 -3.07 31.20
C ARG A 60 17.87 -3.68 31.03
N MET A 61 17.34 -3.68 29.81
CA MET A 61 16.27 -4.59 29.46
C MET A 61 16.91 -5.97 29.35
N GLU A 62 16.61 -6.83 30.31
CA GLU A 62 16.84 -8.26 30.16
C GLU A 62 16.26 -8.69 28.81
N ASN A 63 17.14 -9.22 27.97
CA ASN A 63 16.80 -9.85 26.72
C ASN A 63 15.80 -10.96 27.03
N ALA A 64 14.51 -10.70 26.86
CA ALA A 64 13.55 -11.76 26.62
C ALA A 64 14.01 -12.42 25.32
N SER A 65 14.73 -13.53 25.46
CA SER A 65 15.10 -14.40 24.36
C SER A 65 13.81 -14.96 23.78
N ILE A 66 13.21 -14.22 22.85
CA ILE A 66 12.23 -14.77 21.93
C ILE A 66 12.98 -15.90 21.22
N ASN A 67 12.61 -17.14 21.50
CA ASN A 67 13.11 -18.31 20.78
C ASN A 67 12.87 -18.04 19.28
N GLU A 68 13.92 -17.62 18.57
CA GLU A 68 13.87 -17.27 17.15
C GLU A 68 13.84 -18.54 16.29
N SER A 69 12.88 -19.43 16.50
CA SER A 69 12.66 -20.57 15.62
C SER A 69 11.74 -20.18 14.45
N GLY A 70 12.24 -20.32 13.22
CA GLY A 70 11.48 -20.12 11.98
C GLY A 70 12.14 -19.13 11.01
N ALA A 71 11.79 -19.24 9.73
CA ALA A 71 12.49 -18.63 8.60
C ALA A 71 12.44 -17.09 8.45
N ARG A 72 12.17 -16.29 9.50
CA ARG A 72 12.19 -14.80 9.53
C ARG A 72 11.90 -14.13 8.16
N LEU A 73 10.63 -14.10 7.78
CA LEU A 73 10.21 -13.70 6.44
C LEU A 73 10.27 -12.19 6.20
N HIS A 74 10.71 -11.83 5.00
CA HIS A 74 10.51 -10.52 4.40
C HIS A 74 9.26 -10.54 3.53
N LEU A 75 8.21 -9.84 3.96
CA LEU A 75 6.95 -9.78 3.24
C LEU A 75 6.96 -8.60 2.25
N VAL A 76 6.74 -8.87 0.97
CA VAL A 76 6.60 -7.85 -0.09
C VAL A 76 5.13 -7.79 -0.50
N ILE A 77 4.51 -6.61 -0.37
CA ILE A 77 3.10 -6.39 -0.70
C ILE A 77 2.91 -5.04 -1.38
N GLN A 78 1.75 -4.88 -2.01
CA GLN A 78 1.16 -3.57 -2.25
C GLN A 78 0.02 -3.37 -1.25
N PHE A 79 -0.06 -2.20 -0.62
CA PHE A 79 -1.17 -1.85 0.26
C PHE A 79 -2.17 -0.96 -0.49
N PRO A 80 -3.38 -1.46 -0.83
CA PRO A 80 -4.37 -0.68 -1.56
C PRO A 80 -5.11 0.30 -0.65
N VAL A 81 -5.28 1.53 -1.12
CA VAL A 81 -6.21 2.51 -0.56
C VAL A 81 -7.49 2.51 -1.41
N PHE A 82 -8.60 2.06 -0.83
CA PHE A 82 -9.85 1.91 -1.57
C PHE A 82 -10.64 3.21 -1.63
N ASN A 83 -11.08 3.59 -2.84
CA ASN A 83 -11.92 4.77 -3.07
C ASN A 83 -13.38 4.35 -3.33
N PRO A 84 -14.39 4.91 -2.64
CA PRO A 84 -15.81 4.60 -2.86
C PRO A 84 -16.28 4.80 -4.30
N SER A 85 -15.63 5.69 -5.04
CA SER A 85 -15.96 6.04 -6.42
C SER A 85 -15.68 4.91 -7.43
N LEU A 86 -15.05 3.81 -7.01
CA LEU A 86 -14.63 2.69 -7.87
C LEU A 86 -15.60 1.50 -7.87
N GLY A 87 -16.88 1.72 -7.54
CA GLY A 87 -17.96 0.75 -7.81
C GLY A 87 -18.30 -0.24 -6.68
N LEU A 88 -17.63 -0.16 -5.52
CA LEU A 88 -17.96 -0.98 -4.34
C LEU A 88 -19.01 -0.32 -3.42
N GLY A 89 -19.34 0.95 -3.68
CA GLY A 89 -20.11 1.79 -2.76
C GLY A 89 -19.35 2.06 -1.44
N GLU A 90 -19.85 2.99 -0.63
CA GLU A 90 -19.17 3.40 0.61
C GLU A 90 -18.97 2.24 1.59
N LYS A 91 -20.01 1.43 1.79
CA LYS A 91 -19.97 0.28 2.71
C LYS A 91 -18.98 -0.79 2.25
N GLY A 92 -18.96 -1.11 0.95
CA GLY A 92 -18.04 -2.10 0.40
C GLY A 92 -16.60 -1.65 0.47
N THR A 93 -16.34 -0.39 0.10
CA THR A 93 -15.01 0.23 0.21
C THR A 93 -14.51 0.25 1.65
N LYS A 94 -15.33 0.70 2.60
CA LYS A 94 -14.98 0.67 4.03
C LYS A 94 -14.71 -0.77 4.50
N GLY A 95 -15.52 -1.73 4.07
CA GLY A 95 -15.35 -3.15 4.36
C GLY A 95 -13.98 -3.69 3.94
N ARG A 96 -13.60 -3.44 2.68
CA ARG A 96 -12.31 -3.86 2.10
C ARG A 96 -11.13 -3.12 2.73
N GLN A 97 -11.28 -1.83 3.03
CA GLN A 97 -10.24 -1.07 3.69
C GLN A 97 -9.95 -1.61 5.10
N GLU A 98 -10.99 -1.92 5.87
CA GLU A 98 -10.84 -2.50 7.22
C GLU A 98 -10.19 -3.89 7.16
N GLU A 99 -10.50 -4.71 6.16
CA GLU A 99 -9.92 -6.04 5.97
C GLU A 99 -8.41 -5.99 5.69
N VAL A 100 -7.96 -5.13 4.78
CA VAL A 100 -6.51 -5.01 4.49
C VAL A 100 -5.74 -4.38 5.64
N ILE A 101 -6.36 -3.45 6.39
CA ILE A 101 -5.77 -2.88 7.61
C ILE A 101 -5.60 -3.97 8.67
N PHE A 102 -6.64 -4.80 8.87
CA PHE A 102 -6.58 -5.93 9.80
C PHE A 102 -5.45 -6.90 9.43
N CYS A 103 -5.35 -7.31 8.17
CA CYS A 103 -4.31 -8.24 7.71
C CYS A 103 -2.90 -7.65 7.86
N LEU A 104 -2.71 -6.36 7.56
CA LEU A 104 -1.45 -5.67 7.80
C LEU A 104 -1.07 -5.70 9.29
N GLN A 105 -2.02 -5.39 10.18
CA GLN A 105 -1.77 -5.44 11.63
C GLN A 105 -1.42 -6.85 12.11
N ARG A 106 -2.09 -7.89 11.60
CA ARG A 106 -1.76 -9.29 11.94
C ARG A 106 -0.37 -9.69 11.47
N ASN A 107 0.02 -9.29 10.25
CA ASN A 107 1.38 -9.53 9.76
C ASN A 107 2.45 -8.79 10.58
N LEU A 108 2.20 -7.54 11.00
CA LEU A 108 3.12 -6.79 11.85
C LEU A 108 3.37 -7.47 13.20
N LEU A 109 2.32 -8.03 13.80
CA LEU A 109 2.38 -8.75 15.07
C LEU A 109 2.96 -10.17 14.94
N SER A 110 3.03 -10.72 13.73
CA SER A 110 3.55 -12.06 13.52
C SER A 110 5.04 -12.16 13.89
N PRO A 111 5.45 -13.12 14.73
CA PRO A 111 6.87 -13.35 15.04
C PRO A 111 7.63 -13.89 13.82
N HIS A 112 6.92 -14.48 12.85
CA HIS A 112 7.52 -15.02 11.63
C HIS A 112 7.84 -13.94 10.59
N ILE A 113 7.31 -12.73 10.74
CA ILE A 113 7.55 -11.60 9.83
C ILE A 113 8.63 -10.70 10.43
N HIS A 114 9.74 -10.60 9.72
CA HIS A 114 10.85 -9.73 10.09
C HIS A 114 10.65 -8.29 9.60
N THR A 115 10.28 -8.12 8.34
CA THR A 115 10.08 -6.80 7.72
C THR A 115 8.97 -6.88 6.68
N ILE A 116 8.15 -5.82 6.58
CA ILE A 116 7.13 -5.68 5.55
C ILE A 116 7.52 -4.55 4.61
N HIS A 117 7.77 -4.90 3.35
CA HIS A 117 8.12 -4.00 2.26
C HIS A 117 6.86 -3.68 1.47
N ILE A 118 6.36 -2.45 1.62
CA ILE A 118 5.18 -1.96 0.92
C ILE A 118 5.64 -1.21 -0.33
N LEU A 119 5.31 -1.77 -1.49
CA LEU A 119 5.50 -1.14 -2.79
C LEU A 119 4.29 -0.25 -3.10
N CYS A 120 4.46 1.05 -2.95
CA CYS A 120 3.42 2.07 -3.05
C CYS A 120 3.26 2.59 -4.48
N GLU A 121 2.05 2.97 -4.88
CA GLU A 121 1.85 3.68 -6.14
C GLU A 121 2.37 5.11 -6.02
N ASP A 122 2.08 5.78 -4.91
CA ASP A 122 2.58 7.13 -4.65
C ASP A 122 2.78 7.44 -3.15
N ALA A 123 3.23 8.67 -2.87
CA ALA A 123 3.55 9.10 -1.50
C ALA A 123 2.32 9.21 -0.57
N ARG A 124 1.11 9.33 -1.12
CA ARG A 124 -0.14 9.38 -0.33
C ARG A 124 -0.44 8.03 0.31
N ASP A 125 -0.08 6.92 -0.34
CA ASP A 125 -0.21 5.58 0.25
C ASP A 125 0.65 5.47 1.52
N VAL A 126 1.88 6.01 1.48
CA VAL A 126 2.79 6.04 2.63
C VAL A 126 2.19 6.84 3.77
N LEU A 127 1.65 8.03 3.47
CA LEU A 127 1.01 8.88 4.47
C LEU A 127 -0.22 8.20 5.08
N PHE A 128 -1.04 7.56 4.24
CA PHE A 128 -2.22 6.83 4.67
C PHE A 128 -1.86 5.74 5.67
N VAL A 129 -0.88 4.88 5.35
CA VAL A 129 -0.47 3.79 6.25
C VAL A 129 0.09 4.32 7.57
N LYS A 130 0.90 5.41 7.53
CA LYS A 130 1.49 6.00 8.74
C LYS A 130 0.45 6.57 9.72
N VAL A 131 -0.65 7.13 9.23
CA VAL A 131 -1.70 7.68 10.12
C VAL A 131 -2.58 6.61 10.76
N LEU A 132 -2.48 5.34 10.34
CA LEU A 132 -3.23 4.23 10.95
C LEU A 132 -2.76 3.90 12.38
N ASN A 133 -1.59 4.40 12.81
CA ASN A 133 -1.01 4.17 14.14
C ASN A 133 -0.93 2.68 14.51
N LEU A 134 -0.39 1.87 13.59
CA LEU A 134 -0.29 0.42 13.74
C LEU A 134 0.80 0.03 14.75
N SER A 135 0.56 -1.04 15.51
CA SER A 135 1.58 -1.61 16.40
C SER A 135 2.71 -2.24 15.58
N MET A 136 3.95 -2.10 16.04
CA MET A 136 5.17 -2.63 15.42
C MET A 136 5.47 -2.03 14.03
N ASP A 137 5.00 -0.81 13.77
CA ASP A 137 5.21 -0.07 12.51
C ASP A 137 6.69 0.11 12.11
N TRP A 138 7.62 -0.01 13.06
CA TRP A 138 9.06 -0.06 12.80
C TRP A 138 9.49 -1.18 11.84
N LYS A 139 8.67 -2.22 11.64
CA LYS A 139 8.87 -3.27 10.62
C LYS A 139 8.55 -2.81 9.19
N LEU A 140 7.93 -1.64 9.00
CA LEU A 140 7.49 -1.16 7.69
C LEU A 140 8.63 -0.48 6.94
N VAL A 141 8.80 -0.88 5.67
CA VAL A 141 9.68 -0.24 4.69
C VAL A 141 8.83 0.14 3.48
N PHE A 142 8.93 1.38 3.03
CA PHE A 142 8.15 1.89 1.90
C PHE A 142 9.04 2.09 0.67
N GLN A 143 8.54 1.70 -0.50
CA GLN A 143 9.17 1.95 -1.79
C GLN A 143 8.11 2.48 -2.77
N ILE A 144 8.32 3.67 -3.31
CA ILE A 144 7.42 4.23 -4.33
C ILE A 144 7.75 3.61 -5.69
N LEU A 145 6.74 3.07 -6.38
CA LEU A 145 6.82 2.54 -7.74
C LEU A 145 6.29 3.52 -8.79
N GLY A 146 5.38 4.43 -8.44
CA GLY A 146 4.72 5.34 -9.39
C GLY A 146 3.55 4.70 -10.14
N ARG A 147 3.22 3.43 -9.86
CA ARG A 147 2.15 2.66 -10.50
C ARG A 147 1.76 1.45 -9.68
N ARG A 148 0.64 0.82 -10.05
CA ARG A 148 0.21 -0.46 -9.47
C ARG A 148 1.30 -1.54 -9.58
N MET A 149 1.49 -2.26 -8.49
CA MET A 149 2.44 -3.37 -8.41
C MET A 149 2.00 -4.53 -9.29
N THR A 150 2.96 -5.13 -10.00
CA THR A 150 2.84 -6.43 -10.67
C THR A 150 3.64 -7.48 -9.91
N ASN A 151 3.39 -8.77 -10.14
CA ASN A 151 4.24 -9.83 -9.58
C ASN A 151 5.71 -9.67 -9.97
N LYS A 152 6.00 -9.20 -11.20
CA LYS A 152 7.36 -8.91 -11.66
C LYS A 152 8.06 -7.89 -10.75
N ASP A 153 7.35 -6.87 -10.27
CA ASP A 153 7.93 -5.84 -9.40
C ASP A 153 8.34 -6.41 -8.05
N ALA A 154 7.51 -7.27 -7.46
CA ALA A 154 7.84 -7.92 -6.20
C ALA A 154 9.11 -8.78 -6.31
N PHE A 155 9.24 -9.57 -7.39
CA PHE A 155 10.44 -10.36 -7.66
C PHE A 155 11.66 -9.49 -7.96
N GLN A 156 11.51 -8.42 -8.73
CA GLN A 156 12.62 -7.49 -9.01
C GLN A 156 13.06 -6.73 -7.76
N TYR A 157 12.13 -6.31 -6.92
CA TYR A 157 12.43 -5.68 -5.64
C TYR A 157 13.20 -6.64 -4.73
N ALA A 158 12.73 -7.88 -4.59
CA ALA A 158 13.40 -8.91 -3.81
C ALA A 158 14.80 -9.22 -4.36
N SER A 159 14.94 -9.32 -5.68
CA SER A 159 16.22 -9.54 -6.36
C SER A 159 17.24 -8.42 -6.10
N ARG A 160 16.79 -7.18 -5.86
CA ARG A 160 17.70 -6.04 -5.63
C ARG A 160 17.99 -5.82 -4.15
N ASN A 161 17.03 -6.10 -3.27
CA ASN A 161 17.07 -5.67 -1.87
C ASN A 161 17.09 -6.82 -0.85
N LEU A 162 16.70 -8.03 -1.27
CA LEU A 162 16.41 -9.17 -0.40
C LEU A 162 17.15 -10.46 -0.83
N LEU A 163 18.26 -10.34 -1.55
CA LEU A 163 19.11 -11.51 -1.88
C LEU A 163 19.53 -12.25 -0.60
N GLY A 164 19.44 -13.57 -0.66
CA GLY A 164 19.75 -14.47 0.44
C GLY A 164 18.74 -14.41 1.59
N LYS A 165 17.63 -13.67 1.48
CA LYS A 165 16.59 -13.57 2.51
C LYS A 165 15.35 -14.39 2.13
N ASN A 166 14.73 -15.01 3.13
CA ASN A 166 13.46 -15.70 2.95
C ASN A 166 12.37 -14.66 2.70
N THR A 167 11.77 -14.70 1.53
CA THR A 167 10.85 -13.68 1.04
C THR A 167 9.50 -14.32 0.78
N ILE A 168 8.43 -13.62 1.14
CA ILE A 168 7.06 -13.95 0.75
C ILE A 168 6.48 -12.75 0.01
N THR A 169 5.89 -12.97 -1.15
CA THR A 169 5.01 -11.99 -1.81
C THR A 169 3.58 -12.46 -1.68
N MET A 170 2.67 -11.59 -1.28
CA MET A 170 1.30 -11.97 -0.93
C MET A 170 0.30 -10.83 -1.16
N ASN A 171 -0.97 -11.15 -1.44
CA ASN A 171 -2.04 -10.15 -1.45
C ASN A 171 -2.24 -9.52 -0.06
N SER A 172 -2.62 -8.25 -0.02
CA SER A 172 -2.73 -7.48 1.23
C SER A 172 -3.91 -7.87 2.14
N ASP A 173 -4.86 -8.65 1.62
CA ASP A 173 -6.00 -9.20 2.35
C ASP A 173 -5.71 -10.60 2.93
N ASN A 174 -4.44 -10.99 2.97
CA ASN A 174 -3.98 -12.21 3.64
C ASN A 174 -2.97 -11.89 4.74
N TYR A 175 -2.85 -12.80 5.72
CA TYR A 175 -1.81 -12.73 6.74
C TYR A 175 -1.21 -14.11 7.05
N VAL A 176 0.04 -14.10 7.47
CA VAL A 176 0.77 -15.29 7.92
C VAL A 176 0.18 -15.79 9.24
N HIS A 177 -0.12 -17.07 9.31
CA HIS A 177 -0.71 -17.72 10.49
C HIS A 177 0.02 -19.02 10.84
N GLU A 178 -0.62 -19.85 11.66
CA GLU A 178 -0.22 -21.23 11.98
C GLU A 178 0.26 -22.01 10.75
N GLY A 179 1.35 -22.75 10.94
CA GLY A 179 2.05 -23.52 9.92
C GLY A 179 3.43 -22.94 9.60
N PHE A 180 3.56 -21.61 9.65
CA PHE A 180 4.83 -20.94 9.33
C PHE A 180 5.94 -21.15 10.37
N GLN A 181 5.62 -21.62 11.58
CA GLN A 181 6.62 -22.10 12.54
C GLN A 181 7.42 -23.31 12.03
N HIS A 182 6.90 -24.03 11.04
CA HIS A 182 7.59 -25.18 10.42
C HIS A 182 8.42 -24.77 9.19
N LEU A 183 8.36 -23.50 8.78
CA LEU A 183 9.19 -22.99 7.71
C LEU A 183 10.61 -22.78 8.25
N ASP A 184 11.54 -23.60 7.79
CA ASP A 184 12.97 -23.51 8.08
C ASP A 184 13.73 -22.91 6.89
N GLU A 185 14.87 -22.28 7.16
CA GLU A 185 15.75 -21.68 6.15
C GLU A 185 16.22 -22.69 5.10
N ASN A 186 16.45 -23.95 5.51
CA ASN A 186 16.91 -25.01 4.61
C ASN A 186 15.87 -25.38 3.56
N ILE A 187 14.57 -25.22 3.88
CA ILE A 187 13.47 -25.49 2.95
C ILE A 187 13.54 -24.57 1.73
N LEU A 188 13.97 -23.32 1.93
CA LEU A 188 14.07 -22.31 0.87
C LEU A 188 15.45 -22.24 0.22
N ALA A 189 16.48 -22.86 0.81
CA ALA A 189 17.85 -22.84 0.29
C ALA A 189 18.03 -23.63 -1.02
N ASN A 190 17.15 -24.60 -1.31
CA ASN A 190 17.27 -25.51 -2.46
C ASN A 190 16.69 -24.98 -3.78
N LYS A 191 16.71 -23.65 -4.00
CA LYS A 191 16.10 -22.99 -5.17
C LYS A 191 14.60 -23.32 -5.35
N THR A 192 13.92 -23.65 -4.26
CA THR A 192 12.49 -23.99 -4.25
C THR A 192 11.67 -22.72 -4.06
N MET A 193 10.58 -22.61 -4.83
CA MET A 193 9.53 -21.62 -4.62
C MET A 193 8.24 -22.36 -4.27
N TYR A 194 7.59 -21.94 -3.19
CA TYR A 194 6.31 -22.48 -2.76
C TYR A 194 5.20 -21.54 -3.20
N ALA A 195 4.25 -22.04 -3.98
CA ALA A 195 2.99 -21.37 -4.23
C ALA A 195 2.01 -21.80 -3.14
N LEU A 196 1.53 -20.85 -2.33
CA LEU A 196 0.66 -21.15 -1.21
C LEU A 196 -0.79 -21.08 -1.62
N THR A 197 -1.61 -21.86 -0.92
CA THR A 197 -3.06 -21.78 -1.01
C THR A 197 -3.59 -21.04 0.22
N ARG A 198 -4.63 -20.21 0.02
CA ARG A 198 -5.27 -19.46 1.10
C ARG A 198 -6.24 -20.35 1.86
N ARG A 199 -6.16 -20.32 3.19
CA ARG A 199 -7.18 -20.89 4.07
C ARG A 199 -7.94 -19.78 4.77
N GLU A 200 -9.26 -19.90 4.76
CA GLU A 200 -10.13 -18.98 5.48
C GLU A 200 -10.20 -19.36 6.95
N ILE A 201 -9.91 -18.41 7.84
CA ILE A 201 -9.98 -18.61 9.29
C ILE A 201 -11.31 -18.04 9.79
N THR A 202 -12.14 -18.86 10.44
CA THR A 202 -13.38 -18.42 11.08
C THR A 202 -13.08 -17.73 12.41
N GLU A 203 -12.69 -16.45 12.36
CA GLU A 203 -12.63 -15.57 13.53
C GLU A 203 -13.93 -14.73 13.67
N LYS A 204 -14.28 -14.36 14.91
CA LYS A 204 -15.37 -13.39 15.17
C LYS A 204 -15.01 -12.05 14.53
N GLY A 205 -15.82 -11.59 13.57
CA GLY A 205 -15.55 -10.35 12.81
C GLY A 205 -15.26 -10.56 11.32
N ARG A 206 -15.30 -11.81 10.84
CA ARG A 206 -15.17 -12.16 9.41
C ARG A 206 -16.17 -11.39 8.54
N LYS A 207 -15.70 -10.84 7.41
CA LYS A 207 -16.51 -10.11 6.43
C LYS A 207 -16.73 -10.84 5.10
N CYS A 208 -15.91 -11.85 4.79
CA CYS A 208 -15.98 -12.61 3.54
C CYS A 208 -16.25 -14.09 3.80
N ASN A 209 -17.29 -14.66 3.18
CA ASN A 209 -17.68 -16.07 3.29
C ASN A 209 -17.27 -16.87 2.04
N TYR A 210 -15.98 -16.88 1.68
CA TYR A 210 -15.51 -17.75 0.60
C TYR A 210 -15.26 -19.17 1.12
N GLU A 211 -15.59 -20.16 0.30
CA GLU A 211 -15.26 -21.56 0.54
C GLU A 211 -13.75 -21.77 0.44
N ASP A 212 -13.21 -22.62 1.31
CA ASP A 212 -11.80 -22.99 1.30
C ASP A 212 -11.56 -24.07 0.23
N TYR A 213 -10.75 -23.75 -0.79
CA TYR A 213 -10.50 -24.61 -1.95
C TYR A 213 -9.26 -25.50 -1.78
N CYS A 214 -8.86 -25.80 -0.54
CA CYS A 214 -7.55 -26.38 -0.21
C CYS A 214 -7.59 -27.80 0.39
N ALA A 215 -8.73 -28.51 0.34
CA ALA A 215 -8.81 -29.87 0.88
C ALA A 215 -8.06 -30.90 0.00
N VAL A 216 -7.59 -32.00 0.61
CA VAL A 216 -6.75 -33.05 -0.02
C VAL A 216 -7.34 -33.63 -1.32
N ASN A 217 -8.65 -33.57 -1.50
CA ASN A 217 -9.36 -34.06 -2.69
C ASN A 217 -10.06 -32.95 -3.50
N TYR A 218 -9.71 -31.68 -3.28
CA TYR A 218 -10.35 -30.57 -3.96
C TYR A 218 -9.59 -30.19 -5.24
N LYS A 219 -10.32 -30.06 -6.37
CA LYS A 219 -9.75 -29.50 -7.59
C LYS A 219 -9.59 -27.99 -7.39
N TYR A 220 -8.36 -27.54 -7.24
CA TYR A 220 -8.03 -26.12 -7.07
C TYR A 220 -8.78 -25.23 -8.07
N ARG A 221 -9.46 -24.19 -7.54
CA ARG A 221 -10.16 -23.15 -8.31
C ARG A 221 -9.75 -21.79 -7.73
N GLY A 222 -8.90 -21.04 -8.44
CA GLY A 222 -8.50 -19.69 -8.00
C GLY A 222 -7.14 -19.25 -8.53
N SER A 223 -6.67 -18.11 -7.98
CA SER A 223 -5.29 -17.62 -8.12
C SER A 223 -4.49 -17.93 -6.85
N HIS A 224 -3.19 -18.21 -7.00
CA HIS A 224 -2.32 -18.29 -5.83
C HIS A 224 -2.11 -16.88 -5.33
N ASP A 225 -2.40 -16.66 -4.05
CA ASP A 225 -2.34 -15.32 -3.47
C ASP A 225 -1.02 -15.07 -2.73
N ALA A 226 -0.15 -16.08 -2.62
CA ALA A 226 1.16 -15.94 -2.02
C ALA A 226 2.22 -16.89 -2.61
N TRP A 227 3.46 -16.41 -2.65
CA TRP A 227 4.64 -17.19 -3.04
C TRP A 227 5.77 -16.97 -2.04
N VAL A 228 6.37 -18.06 -1.56
CA VAL A 228 7.52 -18.04 -0.65
C VAL A 228 8.76 -18.54 -1.38
N PHE A 229 9.86 -17.80 -1.28
CA PHE A 229 11.09 -18.09 -2.02
C PHE A 229 12.32 -17.47 -1.34
N ARG A 230 13.52 -17.91 -1.74
CA ARG A 230 14.80 -17.30 -1.38
C ARG A 230 15.65 -17.14 -2.64
N LEU A 231 15.81 -15.90 -3.10
CA LEU A 231 16.64 -15.61 -4.27
C LEU A 231 18.11 -15.60 -3.87
N MET A 232 18.92 -16.46 -4.48
CA MET A 232 20.37 -16.57 -4.20
C MET A 232 21.23 -15.76 -5.17
N ALA A 233 20.66 -15.33 -6.28
CA ALA A 233 21.32 -14.48 -7.28
C ALA A 233 20.29 -13.48 -7.83
N PRO A 234 20.74 -12.36 -8.42
CA PRO A 234 19.84 -11.44 -9.09
C PRO A 234 19.10 -12.11 -10.24
N ASN A 235 17.86 -11.71 -10.48
CA ASN A 235 17.15 -12.08 -11.70
C ASN A 235 17.82 -11.37 -12.88
N SER A 236 18.45 -12.14 -13.76
CA SER A 236 18.86 -11.66 -15.09
C SER A 236 17.60 -11.23 -15.84
N GLN A 237 17.54 -9.97 -16.27
CA GLN A 237 16.43 -9.45 -17.06
C GLN A 237 16.36 -10.11 -18.44
#